data_AF-A0A1V5SA54-F1
#
_entry.id   AF-A0A1V5SA54-F1
#
_cell.length_a   1.000
_cell.length_b   1.000
_cell.length_c   1.000
_cell.angle_alpha   90.00
_cell.angle_beta   90.00
_cell.angle_gamma   90.00
#
_symmetry.space_group_name_H-M   'P 1'
#
loop_
_entity.id
_entity.type
_entity.pdbx_description
1 polymer ?
#
loop_
_entity_poly.entity_id
_entity_poly.type
_entity_poly.pdbx_seq_one_letter_code
_entity_poly.pdbx_strand_id
1 'polypeptide(L)' 'MFQEDDEPKEWEMKEEEPPRVLKEKWARDEILGPETVMCPSCKKRVSADNMYCLYCGARVLQKAGFLSGLFVRIKSFFGK' A
#
# COMPACT_ATOMS: atom_id res chain seq x y z
N MET A 1 7.38 -14.15 50.44
CA MET A 1 6.54 -13.35 49.51
C MET A 1 7.38 -13.04 48.30
N PHE A 2 6.77 -13.16 47.12
CA PHE A 2 7.32 -12.94 45.77
C PHE A 2 8.36 -13.98 45.33
N GLN A 3 7.85 -15.10 44.79
CA GLN A 3 8.60 -15.90 43.83
C GLN A 3 8.42 -15.24 42.47
N GLU A 4 9.54 -15.06 41.77
CA GLU A 4 9.69 -14.33 40.52
C GLU A 4 8.80 -14.91 39.41
N ASP A 5 7.64 -14.28 39.18
CA ASP A 5 6.90 -14.36 37.91
C ASP A 5 7.51 -13.35 36.91
N ASP A 6 8.82 -13.44 36.67
CA ASP A 6 9.54 -12.68 35.64
C ASP A 6 9.85 -13.59 34.43
N GLU A 7 8.89 -14.45 34.05
CA GLU A 7 8.97 -15.20 32.81
C GLU A 7 8.58 -14.25 31.65
N PRO A 8 9.49 -13.99 30.69
CA PRO A 8 9.22 -13.09 29.56
C PRO A 8 7.99 -13.60 28.82
N LYS A 9 6.97 -12.76 28.68
CA LYS A 9 5.73 -13.16 27.99
C LYS A 9 6.06 -13.50 26.53
N GLU A 10 5.35 -14.47 25.93
CA GLU A 10 5.59 -14.95 24.55
C GLU A 10 5.64 -13.88 23.45
N TRP A 11 5.20 -12.65 23.73
CA TRP A 11 5.35 -11.50 22.82
C TRP A 11 6.73 -10.83 22.86
N GLU A 12 7.64 -11.23 23.75
CA GLU A 12 8.91 -10.54 24.02
C GLU A 12 10.11 -11.12 23.26
N MET A 13 9.97 -12.25 22.57
CA MET A 13 11.13 -12.91 21.98
C MET A 13 10.86 -13.51 20.59
N LYS A 14 10.68 -12.62 19.61
CA LYS A 14 11.24 -12.81 18.28
C LYS A 14 11.32 -11.47 17.56
N GLU A 15 12.44 -10.78 17.70
CA GLU A 15 12.90 -9.83 16.70
C GLU A 15 13.24 -10.62 15.44
N GLU A 16 12.22 -11.14 14.76
CA GLU A 16 12.41 -11.78 13.47
C GLU A 16 12.71 -10.65 12.49
N GLU A 17 14.00 -10.47 12.19
CA GLU A 17 14.47 -9.43 11.30
C GLU A 17 13.57 -9.36 10.07
N PRO A 18 13.07 -8.18 9.71
CA PRO A 18 12.14 -8.05 8.61
C PRO A 18 12.77 -8.68 7.36
N PRO A 19 11.99 -9.45 6.59
CA PRO A 19 12.50 -10.16 5.43
C PRO A 19 13.25 -9.20 4.50
N ARG A 20 14.33 -9.67 3.86
CA ARG A 20 15.25 -8.83 3.05
C ARG A 20 14.53 -7.90 2.08
N VAL A 21 13.47 -8.40 1.44
CA VAL A 21 12.62 -7.65 0.50
C VAL A 21 11.97 -6.42 1.14
N LEU A 22 11.57 -6.52 2.40
CA LEU A 22 10.94 -5.41 3.15
C LEU A 22 11.98 -4.34 3.50
N LYS A 23 13.19 -4.76 3.92
CA LYS A 23 14.31 -3.83 4.16
C LYS A 23 14.70 -3.06 2.91
N GLU A 24 14.75 -3.72 1.75
CA GLU A 24 15.06 -3.08 0.46
C GLU A 24 13.99 -2.07 0.05
N LYS A 25 12.71 -2.37 0.26
CA LYS A 25 11.62 -1.42 0.00
C LYS A 25 11.74 -0.18 0.88
N TRP A 26 11.96 -0.37 2.19
CA TRP A 26 12.12 0.75 3.13
C TRP A 26 13.33 1.62 2.81
N ALA A 27 14.48 1.02 2.46
CA ALA A 27 15.66 1.77 2.03
C ALA A 27 15.38 2.61 0.78
N ARG A 28 14.58 2.11 -0.17
CA ARG A 28 14.17 2.88 -1.35
C ARG A 28 13.24 4.04 -0.98
N ASP A 29 12.22 3.76 -0.17
CA ASP A 29 11.23 4.75 0.25
C ASP A 29 11.88 5.86 1.10
N GLU A 30 12.93 5.55 1.88
CA GLU A 30 13.71 6.53 2.65
C GLU A 30 14.53 7.48 1.74
N ILE A 31 15.08 6.96 0.63
CA ILE A 31 15.90 7.75 -0.30
C ILE A 31 15.05 8.58 -1.29
N LEU A 32 13.96 8.00 -1.82
CA LEU A 32 13.13 8.61 -2.87
C LEU A 32 11.84 9.25 -2.34
N GLY A 33 11.39 8.91 -1.13
CA GLY A 33 10.05 9.21 -0.65
C GLY A 33 8.98 8.27 -1.23
N PRO A 34 7.76 8.28 -0.66
CA PRO A 34 6.67 7.44 -1.13
C PRO A 34 6.29 7.81 -2.57
N GLU A 35 5.94 6.82 -3.39
CA GLU A 35 5.47 7.07 -4.76
C GLU A 35 4.23 7.97 -4.73
N THR A 36 4.20 9.00 -5.57
CA THR A 36 3.05 9.92 -5.67
C THR A 36 2.47 9.93 -7.08
N VAL A 37 1.15 10.06 -7.15
CA VAL A 37 0.39 10.15 -8.40
C VAL A 37 -0.47 11.41 -8.41
N MET A 38 -0.81 11.89 -9.61
CA MET A 38 -1.68 13.05 -9.79
C MET A 38 -3.15 12.60 -9.74
N CYS A 39 -3.96 13.25 -8.89
CA CYS A 39 -5.39 12.99 -8.85
C CYS A 39 -6.06 13.41 -10.18
N PRO A 40 -6.84 12.54 -10.84
CA PRO A 40 -7.50 12.89 -12.10
C PRO A 40 -8.61 13.93 -11.94
N SER A 41 -9.17 14.08 -10.74
CA SER A 41 -10.28 15.01 -10.47
C SER A 41 -9.83 16.41 -10.07
N CYS A 42 -8.86 16.53 -9.14
CA CYS A 42 -8.44 17.84 -8.60
C CYS A 42 -7.00 18.23 -8.95
N LYS A 43 -6.26 17.35 -9.66
CA LYS A 43 -4.87 17.57 -10.11
C LYS A 43 -3.84 17.80 -9.00
N LYS A 44 -4.19 17.51 -7.74
CA LYS A 44 -3.23 17.52 -6.63
C LYS A 44 -2.42 16.22 -6.61
N ARG A 45 -1.16 16.30 -6.18
CA ARG A 45 -0.32 15.13 -5.91
C ARG A 45 -0.81 14.43 -4.65
N VAL A 46 -0.96 13.12 -4.73
CA VAL A 46 -1.38 12.25 -3.63
C VAL A 46 -0.52 10.99 -3.63
N SER A 47 -0.34 10.37 -2.46
CA SER A 47 0.38 9.09 -2.38
C SER A 47 -0.29 8.02 -3.24
N ALA A 48 0.52 7.22 -3.93
CA ALA A 48 0.05 6.05 -4.67
C ALA A 48 -0.58 5.01 -3.72
N ASP A 49 -0.10 4.88 -2.49
CA ASP A 49 -0.69 3.91 -1.55
C ASP A 49 -2.13 4.27 -1.13
N ASN A 50 -2.55 5.52 -1.33
CA ASN A 50 -3.89 5.97 -0.96
C ASN A 50 -4.93 5.57 -2.02
N MET A 51 -5.99 4.88 -1.59
CA MET A 51 -7.16 4.57 -2.44
C MET A 51 -7.98 5.81 -2.82
N TYR A 52 -7.94 6.86 -2.00
CA TYR A 52 -8.74 8.08 -2.16
C TYR A 52 -7.86 9.33 -2.07
N CYS A 53 -8.25 10.37 -2.80
CA CYS A 53 -7.59 11.65 -2.75
C CYS A 53 -7.94 12.35 -1.45
N LEU A 54 -6.93 12.63 -0.61
CA LEU A 54 -7.10 13.32 0.68
C LEU A 54 -7.65 14.75 0.55
N TYR A 55 -7.63 15.34 -0.66
CA TYR A 55 -8.06 16.72 -0.88
C TYR A 55 -9.47 16.85 -1.41
N CYS A 56 -9.92 15.95 -2.28
CA CYS A 56 -11.23 16.05 -2.93
C CYS A 56 -12.11 14.82 -2.72
N GLY A 57 -11.61 13.75 -2.09
CA GLY A 57 -12.34 12.51 -1.85
C GLY A 57 -12.50 11.60 -3.09
N ALA A 58 -12.06 12.03 -4.27
CA ALA A 58 -12.14 11.20 -5.47
C ALA A 58 -11.24 9.95 -5.37
N ARG A 59 -11.70 8.83 -5.93
CA ARG A 59 -10.88 7.60 -6.02
C ARG A 59 -9.66 7.81 -6.89
N VAL A 60 -8.51 7.42 -6.39
CA VAL A 60 -7.24 7.45 -7.11
C VAL A 60 -7.08 6.06 -7.72
N LEU A 61 -7.24 5.95 -9.04
CA LEU A 61 -7.23 4.67 -9.72
C LEU A 61 -5.81 4.08 -9.70
N GLN A 62 -5.49 3.31 -8.66
CA GLN A 62 -4.34 2.42 -8.65
C GLN A 62 -4.54 1.44 -9.81
N LYS A 63 -3.56 1.34 -10.71
CA LYS A 63 -3.60 0.52 -11.94
C LYS A 63 -4.24 -0.83 -11.62
N ALA A 64 -5.52 -0.95 -11.92
CA ALA A 64 -6.27 -2.17 -11.68
C ALA A 64 -5.54 -3.29 -12.44
N GLY A 65 -5.25 -4.41 -11.77
CA GLY A 65 -4.39 -5.47 -12.30
C GLY A 65 -4.80 -5.97 -13.69
N PHE A 66 -3.99 -6.85 -14.28
CA PHE A 66 -4.10 -7.38 -15.65
C PHE A 66 -5.52 -7.61 -16.22
N LEU A 67 -6.50 -7.94 -15.37
CA LEU A 67 -7.90 -8.15 -15.75
C LEU A 67 -8.69 -6.86 -16.06
N SER A 68 -8.26 -5.68 -15.59
CA SER A 68 -8.97 -4.41 -15.80
C SER A 68 -9.03 -4.01 -17.29
N GLY A 69 -7.98 -4.31 -18.05
CA GLY A 69 -7.95 -4.10 -19.50
C GLY A 69 -8.84 -5.06 -20.28
N LEU A 70 -9.01 -6.29 -19.78
CA LEU A 70 -9.83 -7.31 -20.43
C LEU A 70 -11.33 -6.95 -20.34
N PHE A 71 -11.79 -6.45 -19.19
CA PHE A 71 -13.18 -6.02 -19.01
C PHE A 71 -13.55 -4.77 -19.82
N VAL A 72 -12.62 -3.84 -20.07
CA VAL A 72 -12.84 -2.69 -20.97
C VAL A 72 -13.06 -3.16 -22.41
N ARG A 73 -12.32 -4.20 -22.84
CA ARG A 73 -12.43 -4.75 -24.20
C ARG A 73 -13.67 -5.61 -24.40
N ILE A 74 -14.13 -6.33 -23.37
CA ILE A 74 -15.39 -7.10 -23.39
C ILE A 74 -16.61 -6.18 -23.43
N LYS A 75 -16.60 -5.04 -22.71
CA LYS A 75 -17.69 -4.03 -22.79
C LYS A 75 -17.85 -3.41 -24.19
N SER A 76 -16.80 -3.39 -25.02
CA SER A 76 -16.89 -2.92 -26.42
C SER A 76 -17.57 -3.92 -27.37
N PHE A 77 -17.67 -5.20 -27.00
CA PHE A 77 -18.26 -6.24 -27.85
C PHE A 77 -19.74 -6.53 -27.56
N PHE A 78 -20.22 -6.23 -26.34
CA PHE A 78 -21.60 -6.50 -25.91
C PHE A 78 -22.50 -5.24 -25.84
N GLY A 79 -22.10 -4.15 -26.50
CA GLY A 79 -22.88 -2.92 -26.65
C GLY A 79 -23.37 -2.73 -28.08
N LYS A 80 -24.18 -3.66 -28.59
CA LYS A 80 -25.02 -3.47 -29.78
C LYS A 80 -26.48 -3.59 -29.36
#